data_AF-T0ZPF4-F1
#
_entry.id   AF-T0ZPF4-F1
#
_cell.length_a   1.000
_cell.length_b   1.000
_cell.length_c   1.000
_cell.angle_alpha   90.00
_cell.angle_beta   90.00
_cell.angle_gamma   90.00
#
_symmetry.space_group_name_H-M   'P 1'
#
loop_
_entity.id
_entity.type
_entity.pdbx_description
1 polymer ?
#
loop_
_entity_poly.entity_id
_entity_poly.type
_entity_poly.pdbx_seq_one_letter_code
_entity_poly.pdbx_strand_id
1 'polypeptide(L)'
;MLGNMWAQSWVALYPLVSPPGEGPGYDLTRILEERKTTPQEMVRTGERFFTSLGLAPLPKSFWERSLFTRPRDREVVCHASAWDLDAKDDLRLKMCIEVTEDDFRTIHHELGHNYYQRAYSRQPP
;
A
#
# COMPACT_ATOMS: atom_id res chain seq x y z
N MET A 1 -17.25 -12.96 -12.47
CA MET A 1 -16.77 -12.89 -13.87
C MET A 1 -15.63 -11.91 -14.08
N LEU A 2 -15.61 -10.71 -13.47
CA LEU A 2 -14.66 -9.64 -13.84
C LEU A 2 -13.45 -9.45 -12.89
N GLY A 3 -13.10 -10.44 -12.06
CA GLY A 3 -11.88 -10.41 -11.25
C GLY A 3 -11.85 -9.41 -10.08
N ASN A 4 -12.84 -8.53 -9.97
CA ASN A 4 -13.01 -7.59 -8.85
C ASN A 4 -14.50 -7.50 -8.48
N MET A 5 -14.80 -7.34 -7.18
CA MET A 5 -16.18 -7.33 -6.66
C MET A 5 -17.07 -6.27 -7.31
N TRP A 6 -16.50 -5.11 -7.67
CA TRP A 6 -17.22 -3.99 -8.30
C TRP A 6 -16.86 -3.80 -9.78
N ALA A 7 -16.12 -4.73 -10.38
CA ALA A 7 -15.63 -4.64 -11.76
C ALA A 7 -14.85 -3.34 -12.09
N GLN A 8 -14.37 -2.63 -11.08
CA GLN A 8 -13.64 -1.36 -11.24
C GLN A 8 -12.18 -1.56 -11.72
N SER A 9 -11.69 -2.80 -11.65
CA SER A 9 -10.38 -3.23 -12.12
C SER A 9 -10.51 -4.63 -12.71
N TRP A 10 -9.89 -4.86 -13.87
CA TRP A 10 -9.86 -6.16 -14.54
C TRP A 10 -8.47 -6.80 -14.54
N VAL A 11 -7.52 -6.25 -13.76
CA VAL A 11 -6.13 -6.74 -13.69
C VAL A 11 -6.06 -8.23 -13.38
N ALA A 12 -6.89 -8.71 -12.45
CA ALA A 12 -6.95 -10.14 -12.10
C ALA A 12 -7.38 -11.07 -13.26
N LEU A 13 -7.94 -10.54 -14.35
CA LEU A 13 -8.29 -11.33 -15.53
C LEU A 13 -7.12 -11.50 -16.51
N TYR A 14 -5.98 -10.83 -16.28
CA TYR A 14 -4.87 -10.82 -17.23
C TYR A 14 -4.43 -12.22 -17.69
N PRO A 15 -4.32 -13.25 -16.81
CA PRO A 15 -3.97 -14.61 -17.24
C PRO A 15 -4.95 -15.25 -18.24
N LEU A 16 -6.19 -14.72 -18.35
CA LEU A 16 -7.23 -15.23 -19.25
C LEU A 16 -7.34 -14.42 -20.55
N VAL A 17 -6.95 -13.15 -20.54
CA VAL A 17 -7.20 -12.21 -21.64
C VAL A 17 -5.92 -11.70 -22.31
N SER A 18 -4.76 -12.10 -21.80
CA SER A 18 -3.47 -11.69 -22.36
C SER A 18 -3.30 -12.18 -23.79
N PRO A 19 -2.71 -11.36 -24.69
CA PRO A 19 -2.39 -11.81 -26.05
C PRO A 19 -1.49 -13.06 -26.05
N PRO A 20 -1.60 -13.94 -27.07
CA PRO A 20 -0.75 -15.11 -27.17
C PRO A 20 0.74 -14.72 -27.19
N GLY A 21 1.53 -15.31 -26.28
CA GLY A 21 2.96 -15.02 -26.15
C GLY A 21 3.30 -13.78 -25.31
N GLU A 22 2.30 -13.01 -24.87
CA GLU A 22 2.47 -11.90 -23.94
C GLU A 22 2.04 -12.34 -22.54
N GLY A 23 2.97 -12.91 -21.77
CA GLY A 23 2.76 -13.13 -20.35
C GLY A 23 2.96 -11.84 -19.55
N PRO A 24 2.45 -11.75 -18.32
CA PRO A 24 2.90 -10.71 -17.41
C PRO A 24 4.41 -10.94 -17.25
N GLY A 25 5.24 -9.94 -17.60
CA GLY A 25 6.69 -10.11 -17.68
C GLY A 25 7.31 -10.69 -16.39
N TYR A 26 6.59 -10.59 -15.27
CA TYR A 26 6.84 -11.27 -14.00
C TYR A 26 5.52 -11.39 -13.21
N ASP A 27 5.50 -12.24 -12.18
CA ASP A 27 4.42 -12.35 -11.20
C ASP A 27 4.92 -11.83 -9.86
N LEU A 28 4.52 -10.60 -9.49
CA LEU A 28 5.01 -9.98 -8.27
C LEU A 28 4.47 -10.67 -7.02
N THR A 29 3.20 -11.11 -7.04
CA THR A 29 2.58 -11.80 -5.91
C THR A 29 3.38 -13.03 -5.54
N ARG A 30 3.67 -13.89 -6.54
CA ARG A 30 4.50 -15.08 -6.32
C ARG A 30 5.90 -14.73 -5.82
N ILE A 31 6.54 -13.70 -6.37
CA ILE A 31 7.87 -13.27 -5.92
C ILE A 31 7.83 -12.80 -4.45
N LEU A 32 6.79 -12.06 -4.04
CA LEU A 32 6.64 -11.59 -2.67
C LEU A 32 6.43 -12.77 -1.70
N GLU A 33 5.61 -13.74 -2.08
CA GLU A 33 5.37 -14.98 -1.32
C GLU A 33 6.63 -15.84 -1.19
N GLU A 34 7.34 -16.09 -2.30
CA GLU A 34 8.60 -16.84 -2.34
C GLU A 34 9.67 -16.19 -1.43
N ARG A 35 9.69 -14.86 -1.37
CA ARG A 35 10.56 -14.08 -0.48
C ARG A 35 10.08 -14.03 0.96
N LYS A 36 8.90 -14.57 1.26
CA LYS A 36 8.25 -14.50 2.58
C LYS A 36 8.09 -13.05 3.06
N THR A 37 7.77 -12.17 2.12
CA THR A 37 7.65 -10.73 2.38
C THR A 37 6.48 -10.49 3.33
N THR A 38 6.72 -9.73 4.38
CA THR A 38 5.70 -9.32 5.35
C THR A 38 5.00 -8.03 4.87
N PRO A 39 3.76 -7.77 5.34
CA PRO A 39 3.08 -6.49 5.12
C PRO A 39 3.93 -5.26 5.43
N GLN A 40 4.67 -5.27 6.54
CA GLN A 40 5.54 -4.15 6.92
C GLN A 40 6.71 -3.99 5.94
N GLU A 41 7.28 -5.07 5.41
CA GLU A 41 8.34 -4.99 4.39
C GLU A 41 7.84 -4.46 3.05
N MET A 42 6.59 -4.75 2.67
CA MET A 42 5.95 -4.12 1.51
C MET A 42 5.86 -2.61 1.70
N VAL A 43 5.42 -2.15 2.88
CA VAL A 43 5.35 -0.71 3.20
C VAL A 43 6.75 -0.09 3.25
N ARG A 44 7.76 -0.77 3.80
CA ARG A 44 9.16 -0.28 3.78
C ARG A 44 9.69 -0.18 2.36
N THR A 45 9.24 -1.06 1.46
CA THR A 45 9.59 -0.98 0.04
C THR A 45 8.95 0.25 -0.61
N GLY A 46 7.69 0.53 -0.30
CA GLY A 46 7.04 1.79 -0.70
C GLY A 46 7.77 3.03 -0.17
N GLU A 47 8.13 3.07 1.12
CA GLU A 47 8.91 4.18 1.70
C GLU A 47 10.28 4.35 1.01
N ARG A 48 10.96 3.24 0.68
CA ARG A 48 12.23 3.27 -0.06
C ARG A 48 12.09 3.95 -1.43
N PHE A 49 10.96 3.78 -2.12
CA PHE A 49 10.69 4.51 -3.36
C PHE A 49 10.62 6.02 -3.14
N PHE A 50 9.85 6.50 -2.15
CA PHE A 50 9.73 7.94 -1.91
C PHE A 50 11.04 8.56 -1.39
N THR A 51 11.74 7.85 -0.51
CA THR A 51 13.04 8.32 0.01
C THR A 51 14.14 8.32 -1.05
N SER A 52 14.11 7.43 -2.05
CA SER A 52 15.06 7.48 -3.18
C SER A 52 14.84 8.72 -4.07
N LEU A 53 13.65 9.32 -4.04
CA LEU A 53 13.34 10.60 -4.69
C LEU A 53 13.74 11.82 -3.83
N GLY A 54 14.36 11.60 -2.67
CA GLY A 54 14.82 12.67 -1.78
C GLY A 54 13.78 13.13 -0.73
N LEU A 55 12.65 12.45 -0.60
CA LEU A 55 11.66 12.75 0.44
C LEU A 55 12.10 12.19 1.80
N ALA A 56 11.68 12.85 2.89
CA ALA A 56 12.05 12.43 4.24
C ALA A 56 11.39 11.08 4.62
N PRO A 57 12.08 10.18 5.35
CA PRO A 57 11.49 8.92 5.81
C PRO A 57 10.29 9.16 6.74
N LEU A 58 9.32 8.24 6.73
CA LEU A 58 8.15 8.29 7.60
C LEU A 58 8.57 8.29 9.07
N PRO A 59 7.82 9.00 9.94
CA PRO A 59 8.22 9.16 11.33
C PRO A 59 8.12 7.82 12.07
N LYS A 60 8.85 7.67 13.19
CA LYS A 60 8.79 6.45 14.01
C LYS A 60 7.36 6.12 14.44
N SER A 61 6.57 7.15 14.76
CA SER A 61 5.14 7.06 15.12
C SER A 61 4.31 6.37 14.03
N PHE A 62 4.61 6.56 12.75
CA PHE A 62 3.90 5.88 11.66
C PHE A 62 4.01 4.37 11.80
N TRP A 63 5.20 3.84 12.08
CA TRP A 63 5.43 2.41 12.24
C TRP A 63 4.83 1.83 13.52
N GLU A 64 4.80 2.62 14.60
CA GLU A 64 4.27 2.20 15.89
C GLU A 64 2.74 2.26 15.96
N ARG A 65 2.10 3.15 15.19
CA ARG A 65 0.66 3.48 15.33
C ARG A 65 -0.20 3.08 14.13
N SER A 66 0.39 2.73 13.01
CA SER A 66 -0.34 2.26 11.82
C SER A 66 -0.88 0.84 12.00
N LEU A 67 -1.94 0.52 11.26
CA LEU A 67 -2.51 -0.82 11.17
C LEU A 67 -2.15 -1.40 9.80
N PHE A 68 -1.26 -2.39 9.81
CA PHE A 68 -0.76 -3.07 8.61
C PHE A 68 -1.48 -4.40 8.34
N THR A 69 -2.05 -5.02 9.37
CA THR A 69 -2.69 -6.34 9.29
C THR A 69 -4.01 -6.32 10.06
N ARG A 70 -5.00 -7.09 9.59
CA ARG A 70 -6.27 -7.22 10.31
C ARG A 70 -6.04 -7.78 11.73
N PRO A 71 -6.46 -7.06 12.79
CA PRO A 71 -6.37 -7.57 14.15
C PRO A 71 -7.30 -8.78 14.35
N ARG A 72 -6.90 -9.69 15.24
CA ARG A 72 -7.70 -10.90 15.57
C ARG A 72 -8.72 -10.66 16.67
N ASP A 73 -8.52 -9.61 17.47
CA ASP A 73 -9.26 -9.29 18.68
C ASP A 73 -10.44 -8.34 18.46
N ARG A 74 -10.58 -7.75 17.27
CA ARG A 74 -11.60 -6.73 16.99
C ARG A 74 -11.92 -6.58 15.50
N GLU A 75 -13.11 -6.07 15.23
CA GLU A 75 -13.51 -5.66 13.88
C GLU A 75 -12.92 -4.30 13.52
N VAL A 76 -12.53 -4.14 12.26
CA VAL A 76 -11.97 -2.90 11.71
C VAL A 76 -12.43 -2.67 10.28
N VAL A 77 -12.43 -1.41 9.84
CA VAL A 77 -12.62 -1.08 8.43
C VAL A 77 -11.33 -1.41 7.68
N CYS A 78 -11.35 -2.46 6.84
CA CYS A 78 -10.16 -2.89 6.09
C CYS A 78 -9.86 -2.08 4.83
N HIS A 79 -10.79 -1.24 4.36
CA HIS A 79 -10.53 -0.36 3.22
C HIS A 79 -9.29 0.51 3.50
N ALA A 80 -8.35 0.50 2.57
CA ALA A 80 -7.09 1.21 2.68
C ALA A 80 -7.34 2.73 2.83
N SER A 81 -6.52 3.37 3.65
CA SER A 81 -6.62 4.81 3.91
C SER A 81 -5.35 5.32 4.60
N ALA A 82 -4.92 6.51 4.21
CA ALA A 82 -3.89 7.30 4.84
C ALA A 82 -4.50 8.40 5.71
N TRP A 83 -3.88 8.67 6.86
CA TRP A 83 -4.42 9.57 7.88
C TRP A 83 -3.36 10.55 8.34
N ASP A 84 -3.77 11.80 8.43
CA ASP A 84 -3.07 12.88 9.12
C ASP A 84 -3.95 13.31 10.30
N LEU A 85 -3.48 13.05 11.53
CA LEU A 85 -4.31 13.25 12.73
C LEU A 85 -4.07 14.58 13.45
N ASP A 86 -2.93 15.22 13.23
CA ASP A 86 -2.54 16.44 13.94
C ASP A 86 -2.10 17.59 13.02
N ALA A 87 -2.23 17.41 11.70
CA ALA A 87 -1.78 18.32 10.66
C ALA A 87 -0.27 18.60 10.70
N LYS A 88 0.51 17.72 11.33
CA LYS A 88 1.96 17.89 11.54
C LYS A 88 2.70 16.61 11.17
N ASP A 89 2.81 15.67 12.10
CA ASP A 89 3.67 14.51 12.00
C ASP A 89 3.06 13.20 12.50
N ASP A 90 1.80 13.19 12.98
CA ASP A 90 1.06 11.96 13.25
C ASP A 90 0.37 11.43 11.99
N LEU A 91 1.20 10.89 11.10
CA LEU A 91 0.82 10.21 9.87
C LEU A 91 0.62 8.72 10.10
N ARG A 92 -0.41 8.12 9.51
CA ARG A 92 -0.73 6.70 9.67
C ARG A 92 -1.27 6.05 8.40
N LEU A 93 -0.98 4.76 8.26
CA LEU A 93 -1.62 3.85 7.31
C LEU A 93 -2.62 2.96 8.05
N LYS A 94 -3.82 2.79 7.50
CA LYS A 94 -4.81 1.82 7.97
C LYS A 94 -5.26 0.93 6.81
N MET A 95 -4.65 -0.23 6.70
CA MET A 95 -4.88 -1.20 5.63
C MET A 95 -4.75 -2.63 6.17
N CYS A 96 -5.68 -3.52 5.79
CA CYS A 96 -5.54 -4.95 6.05
C CYS A 96 -4.75 -5.57 4.89
N ILE A 97 -3.42 -5.44 4.93
CA ILE A 97 -2.55 -5.80 3.80
C ILE A 97 -2.51 -7.32 3.62
N GLU A 98 -2.83 -7.76 2.41
CA GLU A 98 -2.55 -9.07 1.87
C GLU A 98 -1.25 -9.01 1.03
N VAL A 99 -0.47 -10.10 1.03
CA VAL A 99 0.82 -10.14 0.30
C VAL A 99 0.57 -10.38 -1.19
N THR A 100 0.14 -9.33 -1.89
CA THR A 100 -0.22 -9.37 -3.31
C THR A 100 0.32 -8.16 -4.07
N GLU A 101 0.41 -8.27 -5.40
CA GLU A 101 0.74 -7.15 -6.28
C GLU A 101 -0.23 -5.97 -6.16
N ASP A 102 -1.54 -6.25 -6.08
CA ASP A 102 -2.57 -5.21 -5.98
C ASP A 102 -2.42 -4.41 -4.68
N ASP A 103 -2.16 -5.07 -3.56
CA ASP A 103 -1.89 -4.40 -2.28
C ASP A 103 -0.53 -3.72 -2.27
N PHE A 104 0.48 -4.27 -2.93
CA PHE A 104 1.77 -3.61 -3.11
C PHE A 104 1.61 -2.26 -3.84
N ARG A 105 0.78 -2.21 -4.89
CA ARG A 105 0.44 -0.96 -5.58
C ARG A 105 -0.39 -0.03 -4.70
N THR A 106 -1.37 -0.57 -3.97
CA THR A 106 -2.23 0.21 -3.06
C THR A 106 -1.41 0.85 -1.94
N ILE A 107 -0.41 0.17 -1.40
CA ILE A 107 0.55 0.75 -0.44
C ILE A 107 1.21 2.01 -1.02
N HIS A 108 1.65 1.99 -2.28
CA HIS A 108 2.25 3.18 -2.90
C HIS A 108 1.24 4.33 -3.03
N HIS A 109 -0.01 4.02 -3.35
CA HIS A 109 -1.10 5.01 -3.36
C HIS A 109 -1.28 5.67 -1.99
N GLU A 110 -1.43 4.88 -0.93
CA GLU A 110 -1.64 5.40 0.43
C GLU A 110 -0.42 6.11 1.00
N LEU A 111 0.78 5.66 0.66
CA LEU A 111 1.99 6.40 1.00
C LEU A 111 2.03 7.74 0.27
N GLY A 112 1.58 7.80 -0.99
CA GLY A 112 1.42 9.06 -1.72
C GLY A 112 0.61 10.10 -0.94
N HIS A 113 -0.53 9.70 -0.36
CA HIS A 113 -1.32 10.56 0.53
C HIS A 113 -0.53 11.01 1.77
N ASN A 114 0.16 10.11 2.47
CA ASN A 114 0.97 10.47 3.66
C ASN A 114 2.11 11.45 3.33
N TYR A 115 2.79 11.23 2.20
CA TYR A 115 3.86 12.13 1.75
C TYR A 115 3.30 13.48 1.33
N TYR A 116 2.12 13.51 0.71
CA TYR A 116 1.44 14.75 0.37
C TYR A 116 1.00 15.52 1.63
N GLN A 117 0.37 14.83 2.59
CA GLN A 117 -0.01 15.35 3.92
C GLN A 117 1.18 16.01 4.63
N ARG A 118 2.30 15.30 4.70
CA ARG A 118 3.54 15.84 5.26
C ARG A 118 4.01 17.10 4.53
N ALA A 119 3.95 17.12 3.20
CA ALA A 119 4.50 18.21 2.40
C ALA A 119 3.78 19.55 2.67
N TYR A 120 2.47 19.52 2.95
CA TYR A 120 1.70 20.72 3.26
C TYR A 120 1.53 20.99 4.76
N SER A 121 2.10 20.19 5.67
CA SER A 121 1.96 20.31 7.15
C SER A 121 2.30 21.69 7.76
N ARG A 122 2.97 22.57 7.00
CA ARG A 122 3.32 23.94 7.40
C ARG A 122 2.40 25.01 6.82
N GLN A 123 1.42 24.62 6.01
CA GLN A 123 0.42 25.52 5.45
C GLN A 123 -0.75 25.69 6.44
N PRO A 124 -1.46 26.83 6.40
CA PRO A 124 -2.74 26.96 7.09
C PRO A 124 -3.74 25.89 6.60
N PRO A 125 -4.61 25.39 7.48
CA PRO A 125 -5.69 24.50 7.10
C PRO A 125 -6.79 25.19 6.27
#